data_AF-A0A5A5REJ2-F1
#
_entry.id   AF-A0A5A5REJ2-F1
#
_cell.length_a   1.000
_cell.length_b   1.000
_cell.length_c   1.000
_cell.angle_alpha   90.00
_cell.angle_beta   90.00
_cell.angle_gamma   90.00
#
_symmetry.space_group_name_H-M   'P 1'
#
loop_
_entity.id
_entity.type
_entity.pdbx_description
1 polymer ?
#
loop_
_entity_poly.entity_id
_entity_poly.type
_entity_poly.pdbx_seq_one_letter_code
_entity_poly.pdbx_strand_id
1 'polypeptide(L)'
;MNDQSIAPISSSIEDEPLHRTSELPIWFDNFANLAQAYEGRLNESEPVIEPNDLRLHLLTRLLGTPPSEAYYLVQGLGRCREIEGDVCEFGVAQGETSALIANEIAGTDKTLHLFDSFEGLPAPSEKDRLLHDIFDLGNMEAYRGKMRCREGMVLERLRKISFPEHRYVIHKGFFDRILDRGENLPARVSFAYVDFDLYEPIKQVLEFLHPITPPRSDYHRR
;
A
#
# COMPACT_ATOMS: atom_id res chain seq x y z
N MET A 1 22.51 -53.19 -23.01
CA MET A 1 22.90 -52.66 -21.69
C MET A 1 22.88 -51.14 -21.80
N ASN A 2 21.85 -50.55 -21.18
CA ASN A 2 21.55 -49.14 -20.85
C ASN A 2 21.71 -48.10 -21.98
N ASP A 3 20.72 -47.43 -22.56
CA ASP A 3 19.35 -47.04 -22.19
C ASP A 3 19.15 -46.55 -20.75
N GLN A 4 19.29 -45.23 -20.56
CA GLN A 4 18.69 -44.52 -19.44
C GLN A 4 18.03 -43.23 -19.96
N SER A 5 16.73 -43.39 -20.16
CA SER A 5 15.70 -42.37 -20.30
C SER A 5 15.81 -41.28 -19.22
N ILE A 6 15.70 -40.03 -19.67
CA ILE A 6 15.51 -38.84 -18.85
C ILE A 6 14.16 -38.97 -18.12
N ALA A 7 14.19 -39.05 -16.79
CA ALA A 7 13.01 -39.00 -15.96
C ALA A 7 12.55 -37.53 -15.76
N PRO A 8 11.24 -37.25 -15.67
CA PRO A 8 10.73 -35.90 -15.51
C PRO A 8 10.95 -35.39 -14.09
N ILE A 9 11.43 -34.15 -13.95
CA ILE A 9 11.52 -33.46 -12.66
C ILE A 9 10.09 -33.08 -12.24
N SER A 10 9.56 -33.83 -11.28
CA SER A 10 8.30 -33.57 -10.59
C SER A 10 8.39 -32.24 -9.83
N SER A 11 7.54 -31.28 -10.21
CA SER A 11 7.26 -30.08 -9.43
C SER A 11 6.33 -30.44 -8.26
N SER A 12 6.91 -30.64 -7.09
CA SER A 12 6.17 -30.70 -5.82
C SER A 12 6.78 -29.67 -4.89
N ILE A 13 6.29 -28.43 -4.98
CA ILE A 13 6.34 -27.50 -3.85
C ILE A 13 5.31 -28.06 -2.87
N GLU A 14 5.77 -28.92 -1.98
CA GLU A 14 4.97 -29.34 -0.83
C GLU A 14 4.84 -28.12 0.09
N ASP A 15 3.61 -27.74 0.40
CA ASP A 15 3.26 -26.74 1.40
C ASP A 15 3.81 -27.20 2.77
N GLU A 16 4.98 -26.69 3.16
CA GLU A 16 5.47 -26.85 4.53
C GLU A 16 4.50 -26.12 5.47
N PRO A 17 3.92 -26.80 6.48
CA PRO A 17 3.05 -26.16 7.43
C PRO A 17 3.88 -25.17 8.27
N LEU A 18 3.46 -23.89 8.27
CA LEU A 18 4.00 -22.87 9.18
C LEU A 18 3.96 -23.43 10.61
N HIS A 19 5.12 -23.78 11.15
CA HIS A 19 5.29 -24.07 12.55
C HIS A 19 4.91 -22.81 13.34
N ARG A 20 3.70 -22.82 13.91
CA ARG A 20 3.22 -21.83 14.86
C ARG A 20 3.98 -22.05 16.17
N THR A 21 5.14 -21.41 16.32
CA THR A 21 5.88 -21.42 17.59
C THR A 21 5.11 -20.60 18.61
N SER A 22 4.71 -21.26 19.70
CA SER A 22 3.87 -20.72 20.77
C SER A 22 4.64 -19.87 21.81
N GLU A 23 5.66 -19.11 21.38
CA GLU A 23 6.54 -18.32 22.27
C GLU A 23 6.82 -16.89 21.75
N LEU A 24 5.81 -16.24 21.16
CA LEU A 24 5.87 -14.83 20.73
C LEU A 24 5.40 -13.72 21.72
N PRO A 25 4.97 -13.94 22.99
CA PRO A 25 4.35 -12.87 23.78
C PRO A 25 5.29 -11.70 24.14
N ILE A 26 6.49 -11.98 24.67
CA ILE A 26 7.36 -10.95 25.26
C ILE A 26 7.88 -9.95 24.21
N TRP A 27 8.21 -10.42 23.01
CA TRP A 27 8.68 -9.58 21.91
C TRP A 27 7.58 -8.65 21.40
N PHE A 28 6.34 -9.14 21.39
CA PHE A 28 5.19 -8.37 20.96
C PHE A 28 4.85 -7.28 21.98
N ASP A 29 4.92 -7.56 23.28
CA ASP A 29 4.68 -6.55 24.32
C ASP A 29 5.70 -5.41 24.27
N ASN A 30 6.98 -5.71 24.03
CA ASN A 30 8.01 -4.69 23.85
C ASN A 30 7.76 -3.82 22.62
N PHE A 31 7.34 -4.43 21.51
CA PHE A 31 6.99 -3.69 20.30
C PHE A 31 5.73 -2.83 20.52
N ALA A 32 4.71 -3.37 21.21
CA ALA A 32 3.49 -2.65 21.57
C ALA A 32 3.79 -1.42 22.41
N ASN A 33 4.58 -1.57 23.47
CA ASN A 33 4.98 -0.47 24.34
C ASN A 33 5.78 0.60 23.58
N LEU A 34 6.69 0.19 22.70
CA LEU A 34 7.47 1.11 21.88
C LEU A 34 6.59 1.88 20.90
N ALA A 35 5.67 1.19 20.21
CA ALA A 35 4.73 1.81 19.30
C ALA A 35 3.83 2.83 20.01
N GLN A 36 3.26 2.47 21.16
CA GLN A 36 2.45 3.39 21.97
C GLN A 36 3.25 4.61 22.46
N ALA A 37 4.49 4.40 22.92
CA ALA A 37 5.36 5.50 23.32
C ALA A 37 5.70 6.42 22.13
N TYR A 38 5.92 5.85 20.95
CA TYR A 38 6.18 6.60 19.73
C TYR A 38 4.95 7.42 19.29
N GLU A 39 3.76 6.82 19.28
CA GLU A 39 2.49 7.51 19.02
C GLU A 39 2.25 8.64 20.02
N GLY A 40 2.47 8.39 21.32
CA GLY A 40 2.38 9.40 22.35
C GLY A 40 3.29 10.60 22.06
N ARG A 41 4.54 10.33 21.69
CA ARG A 41 5.52 11.37 21.33
C ARG A 41 5.11 12.17 20.08
N LEU A 42 4.55 11.50 19.08
CA LEU A 42 4.01 12.17 17.89
C LEU A 42 2.82 13.07 18.26
N ASN A 43 1.90 12.57 19.09
CA ASN A 43 0.72 13.31 19.54
C ASN A 43 1.04 14.49 20.47
N GLU A 44 2.13 14.44 21.24
CA GLU A 44 2.62 15.61 22.00
C GLU A 44 2.91 16.80 21.09
N SER A 45 3.35 16.54 19.85
CA SER A 45 3.66 17.58 18.87
C SER A 45 2.42 17.98 18.06
N GLU A 46 1.61 17.00 17.65
CA GLU A 46 0.38 17.20 16.89
C GLU A 46 -0.60 16.04 17.16
N PRO A 47 -1.69 16.27 17.92
CA PRO A 47 -2.56 15.21 18.42
C PRO A 47 -3.57 14.75 17.36
N VAL A 48 -3.10 14.03 16.34
CA VAL A 48 -3.91 13.56 15.20
C VAL A 48 -4.01 12.03 15.12
N ILE A 49 -3.25 11.30 15.93
CA ILE A 49 -3.27 9.83 15.95
C ILE A 49 -4.25 9.36 17.02
N GLU A 50 -5.38 8.80 16.59
CA GLU A 50 -6.35 8.20 17.50
C GLU A 50 -5.91 6.79 17.95
N PRO A 51 -6.31 6.33 19.15
CA PRO A 51 -6.10 4.95 19.57
C PRO A 51 -6.69 3.97 18.56
N ASN A 52 -5.92 2.93 18.20
CA ASN A 52 -6.36 1.91 17.25
C ASN A 52 -5.75 0.55 17.58
N ASP A 53 -6.60 -0.42 17.92
CA ASP A 53 -6.17 -1.73 18.40
C ASP A 53 -5.52 -2.61 17.31
N LEU A 54 -5.87 -2.38 16.03
CA LEU A 54 -5.36 -3.17 14.90
C LEU A 54 -4.08 -2.61 14.32
N ARG A 55 -3.82 -1.30 14.48
CA ARG A 55 -2.69 -0.62 13.85
C ARG A 55 -1.37 -1.30 14.14
N LEU A 56 -1.12 -1.66 15.40
CA LEU A 56 0.11 -2.36 15.80
C LEU A 56 0.33 -3.64 14.99
N HIS A 57 -0.71 -4.46 14.86
CA HIS A 57 -0.65 -5.70 14.10
C HIS A 57 -0.45 -5.46 12.60
N LEU A 58 -1.04 -4.40 12.05
CA LEU A 58 -0.87 -4.04 10.65
C LEU A 58 0.56 -3.53 10.37
N LEU A 59 1.13 -2.75 11.28
CA LEU A 59 2.52 -2.27 11.18
C LEU A 59 3.53 -3.42 11.12
N THR A 60 3.33 -4.52 11.84
CA THR A 60 4.27 -5.67 11.80
C THR A 60 4.21 -6.48 10.51
N ARG A 61 3.18 -6.27 9.69
CA ARG A 61 2.95 -7.02 8.44
C ARG A 61 3.41 -6.26 7.20
N LEU A 62 3.80 -5.00 7.34
CA LEU A 62 4.18 -4.18 6.22
C LEU A 62 5.37 -4.78 5.46
N LEU A 63 5.32 -4.66 4.14
CA LEU A 63 6.31 -5.14 3.21
C LEU A 63 6.53 -4.00 2.19
N GLY A 64 7.75 -3.47 2.11
CA GLY A 64 8.07 -2.29 1.30
C GLY A 64 8.14 -1.01 2.14
N THR A 65 7.06 -0.65 2.83
CA THR A 65 7.01 0.52 3.72
C THR A 65 7.38 0.13 5.16
N PRO A 66 8.52 0.57 5.73
CA PRO A 66 8.85 0.25 7.11
C PRO A 66 7.89 0.95 8.10
N PRO A 67 7.68 0.41 9.32
CA PRO A 67 6.76 0.98 10.30
C PRO A 67 7.01 2.47 10.62
N SER A 68 8.27 2.91 10.63
CA SER A 68 8.62 4.31 10.83
C SER A 68 8.08 5.24 9.75
N GLU A 69 8.08 4.78 8.48
CA GLU A 69 7.52 5.54 7.37
C GLU A 69 6.00 5.48 7.36
N ALA A 70 5.43 4.34 7.74
CA ALA A 70 3.99 4.17 7.84
C ALA A 70 3.33 5.16 8.82
N TYR A 71 4.04 5.63 9.85
CA TYR A 71 3.51 6.68 10.72
C TYR A 71 3.34 8.04 10.04
N TYR A 72 4.06 8.33 8.94
CA TYR A 72 3.73 9.51 8.12
C TYR A 72 2.36 9.37 7.45
N LEU A 73 1.98 8.14 7.07
CA LEU A 73 0.64 7.84 6.55
C LEU A 73 -0.40 8.03 7.65
N VAL A 74 -0.19 7.44 8.83
CA VAL A 74 -1.10 7.55 9.98
C VAL A 74 -1.32 9.02 10.35
N GLN A 75 -0.25 9.81 10.50
CA GLN A 75 -0.38 11.25 10.79
C GLN A 75 -1.04 12.02 9.64
N GLY A 76 -0.69 11.72 8.40
CA GLY A 76 -1.26 12.36 7.22
C GLY A 76 -2.76 12.12 7.11
N LEU A 77 -3.21 10.89 7.32
CA LEU A 77 -4.62 10.52 7.37
C LEU A 77 -5.34 11.19 8.54
N GLY A 78 -4.73 11.25 9.73
CA GLY A 78 -5.25 11.96 10.88
C GLY A 78 -5.47 13.46 10.60
N ARG A 79 -4.49 14.13 9.98
CA ARG A 79 -4.61 15.53 9.54
C ARG A 79 -5.73 15.72 8.50
N CYS A 80 -5.93 14.73 7.63
CA CYS A 80 -6.91 14.77 6.54
C CYS A 80 -8.29 14.22 6.90
N ARG A 81 -8.49 13.85 8.17
CA ARG A 81 -9.72 13.20 8.64
C ARG A 81 -10.98 14.03 8.36
N GLU A 82 -10.93 15.33 8.67
CA GLU A 82 -12.05 16.26 8.52
C GLU A 82 -12.05 17.03 7.19
N ILE A 83 -11.05 16.79 6.34
CA ILE A 83 -10.92 17.43 5.03
C ILE A 83 -11.83 16.67 4.05
N GLU A 84 -12.69 17.38 3.31
CA GLU A 84 -13.57 16.75 2.32
C GLU A 84 -12.76 16.11 1.18
N GLY A 85 -13.14 14.89 0.80
CA GLY A 85 -12.50 14.13 -0.27
C GLY A 85 -12.14 12.71 0.16
N ASP A 86 -11.91 11.88 -0.85
CA ASP A 86 -11.57 10.47 -0.70
C ASP A 86 -10.08 10.28 -0.42
N VAL A 87 -9.68 9.02 -0.20
CA VAL A 87 -8.29 8.61 0.04
C VAL A 87 -7.82 7.76 -1.13
N CYS A 88 -6.62 8.01 -1.63
CA CYS A 88 -6.05 7.27 -2.74
C CYS A 88 -4.72 6.60 -2.35
N GLU A 89 -4.51 5.40 -2.85
CA GLU A 89 -3.22 4.71 -2.88
C GLU A 89 -2.86 4.39 -4.32
N PHE A 90 -1.67 4.80 -4.76
CA PHE A 90 -1.12 4.53 -6.07
C PHE A 90 0.09 3.61 -5.92
N GLY A 91 -0.05 2.34 -6.31
CA GLY A 91 0.91 1.29 -5.99
C GLY A 91 0.45 0.52 -4.77
N VAL A 92 -0.33 -0.53 -5.00
CA VAL A 92 -1.02 -1.33 -3.96
C VAL A 92 -0.25 -2.62 -3.68
N ALA A 93 0.32 -3.23 -4.72
CA ALA A 93 1.00 -4.52 -4.66
C ALA A 93 0.17 -5.59 -3.92
N GLN A 94 0.68 -6.14 -2.82
CA GLN A 94 -0.03 -7.11 -1.98
C GLN A 94 -1.12 -6.46 -1.10
N GLY A 95 -1.06 -5.16 -0.83
CA GLY A 95 -2.09 -4.43 -0.06
C GLY A 95 -1.96 -4.50 1.46
N GLU A 96 -0.76 -4.71 2.01
CA GLU A 96 -0.54 -4.55 3.46
C GLU A 96 -0.70 -3.08 3.88
N THR A 97 -0.16 -2.15 3.10
CA THR A 97 -0.35 -0.69 3.32
C THR A 97 -1.81 -0.30 3.09
N SER A 98 -2.49 -0.85 2.08
CA SER A 98 -3.93 -0.65 1.88
C SER A 98 -4.76 -1.02 3.11
N ALA A 99 -4.43 -2.13 3.78
CA ALA A 99 -5.12 -2.54 4.99
C ALA A 99 -4.87 -1.57 6.15
N LEU A 100 -3.65 -1.04 6.29
CA LEU A 100 -3.35 0.01 7.25
C LEU A 100 -4.16 1.28 6.95
N ILE A 101 -4.14 1.77 5.72
CA ILE A 101 -4.90 2.97 5.31
C ILE A 101 -6.40 2.77 5.57
N ALA A 102 -6.95 1.64 5.15
CA ALA A 102 -8.36 1.28 5.37
C ALA A 102 -8.73 1.27 6.86
N ASN A 103 -7.85 0.72 7.71
CA ASN A 103 -8.02 0.70 9.15
C ASN A 103 -8.03 2.11 9.76
N GLU A 104 -7.12 3.00 9.33
CA GLU A 104 -7.06 4.37 9.83
C GLU A 104 -8.27 5.22 9.44
N ILE A 105 -8.88 4.96 8.29
CA ILE A 105 -10.06 5.70 7.82
C ILE A 105 -11.39 5.06 8.21
N ALA A 106 -11.39 3.93 8.91
CA ALA A 106 -12.59 3.16 9.24
C ALA A 106 -13.63 3.97 10.03
N GLY A 107 -13.18 4.94 10.84
CA GLY A 107 -14.03 5.87 11.60
C GLY A 107 -14.49 7.13 10.83
N THR A 108 -14.38 7.15 9.50
CA THR A 108 -14.77 8.27 8.61
C THR A 108 -15.76 7.80 7.54
N ASP A 109 -16.24 8.71 6.69
CA ASP A 109 -17.07 8.39 5.50
C ASP A 109 -16.31 8.29 4.16
N LYS A 110 -14.97 8.37 4.20
CA LYS A 110 -14.09 8.43 3.02
C LYS A 110 -13.99 7.12 2.23
N THR A 111 -14.10 7.16 0.91
CA THR A 111 -13.83 6.00 0.06
C THR A 111 -12.32 5.82 -0.15
N LEU A 112 -11.85 4.57 -0.16
CA LEU A 112 -10.46 4.22 -0.48
C LEU A 112 -10.34 3.80 -1.95
N HIS A 113 -9.64 4.59 -2.75
CA HIS A 113 -9.33 4.27 -4.15
C HIS A 113 -7.94 3.64 -4.25
N LEU A 114 -7.90 2.40 -4.76
CA LEU A 114 -6.70 1.57 -4.83
C LEU A 114 -6.28 1.40 -6.31
N PHE A 115 -5.23 2.09 -6.73
CA PHE A 115 -4.74 2.09 -8.11
C PHE A 115 -3.54 1.17 -8.28
N ASP A 116 -3.68 0.10 -9.06
CA ASP A 116 -2.59 -0.83 -9.35
C ASP A 116 -2.82 -1.57 -10.66
N SER A 117 -1.72 -1.92 -11.35
CA SER A 117 -1.81 -2.73 -12.56
C SER A 117 -2.20 -4.17 -12.26
N PHE A 118 -1.76 -4.71 -11.11
CA PHE A 118 -1.65 -6.13 -10.78
C PHE A 118 -0.89 -6.92 -11.86
N GLU A 119 -0.11 -6.21 -12.67
CA GLU A 119 0.73 -6.72 -13.75
C GLU A 119 2.22 -6.47 -13.50
N GLY A 120 2.54 -5.79 -12.39
CA GLY A 120 3.87 -5.33 -12.05
C GLY A 120 4.21 -3.98 -12.69
N LEU A 121 5.49 -3.63 -12.66
CA LEU A 121 5.98 -2.34 -13.15
C LEU A 121 5.74 -2.18 -14.67
N PRO A 122 5.38 -0.97 -15.14
CA PRO A 122 5.32 -0.68 -16.56
C PRO A 122 6.72 -0.69 -17.20
N ALA A 123 6.76 -0.40 -18.50
CA ALA A 123 8.00 -0.02 -19.17
C ALA A 123 8.72 1.10 -18.40
N PRO A 124 9.99 0.96 -18.04
CA PRO A 124 10.80 2.12 -17.68
C PRO A 124 10.92 3.07 -18.89
N SER A 125 11.02 4.36 -18.61
CA SER A 125 11.33 5.40 -19.58
C SER A 125 12.85 5.71 -19.57
N GLU A 126 13.31 6.52 -20.52
CA GLU A 126 14.70 7.01 -20.55
C GLU A 126 15.08 7.86 -19.32
N LYS A 127 14.09 8.33 -18.55
CA LYS A 127 14.29 9.11 -17.33
C LYS A 127 14.53 8.22 -16.10
N ASP A 128 14.21 6.93 -16.20
CA ASP A 128 14.31 6.00 -15.10
C ASP A 128 15.73 5.45 -14.98
N ARG A 129 16.21 5.33 -13.74
CA ARG A 129 17.55 4.85 -13.41
C ARG A 129 17.46 3.78 -12.35
N LEU A 130 18.23 2.71 -12.51
CA LEU A 130 18.35 1.67 -11.50
C LEU A 130 19.16 2.21 -10.31
N LEU A 131 18.49 2.58 -9.23
CA LEU A 131 19.11 3.05 -7.99
C LEU A 131 19.36 1.91 -7.00
N HIS A 132 18.38 1.03 -6.86
CA HIS A 132 18.41 -0.11 -5.95
C HIS A 132 18.06 -1.39 -6.73
N ASP A 133 19.08 -2.21 -7.00
CA ASP A 133 18.92 -3.47 -7.73
C ASP A 133 18.46 -4.60 -6.81
N ILE A 134 17.27 -4.45 -6.22
CA ILE A 134 16.69 -5.38 -5.24
C ILE A 134 16.49 -6.83 -5.73
N PHE A 135 16.58 -7.05 -7.06
CA PHE A 135 16.45 -8.37 -7.68
C PHE A 135 17.72 -8.81 -8.43
N ASP A 136 18.83 -8.07 -8.28
CA ASP A 136 20.12 -8.35 -8.94
C ASP A 136 20.01 -8.54 -10.46
N LEU A 137 19.16 -7.73 -11.13
CA LEU A 137 18.91 -7.83 -12.57
C LEU A 137 19.94 -7.07 -13.40
N GLY A 138 20.66 -6.11 -12.81
CA GLY A 138 21.72 -5.33 -13.41
C GLY A 138 21.27 -4.37 -14.51
N ASN A 139 19.97 -4.28 -14.81
CA ASN A 139 19.44 -3.43 -15.87
C ASN A 139 17.99 -2.99 -15.58
N MET A 140 17.69 -1.73 -15.91
CA MET A 140 16.39 -1.14 -15.62
C MET A 140 15.25 -1.80 -16.42
N GLU A 141 15.48 -2.15 -17.69
CA GLU A 141 14.44 -2.74 -18.54
C GLU A 141 13.92 -4.09 -18.02
N ALA A 142 14.76 -4.88 -17.36
CA ALA A 142 14.39 -6.16 -16.76
C ALA A 142 13.43 -6.04 -15.56
N TYR A 143 13.23 -4.82 -15.03
CA TYR A 143 12.23 -4.57 -13.99
C TYR A 143 10.80 -4.51 -14.53
N ARG A 144 10.59 -4.40 -15.85
CA ARG A 144 9.25 -4.47 -16.45
C ARG A 144 8.51 -5.74 -16.01
N GLY A 145 7.31 -5.58 -15.49
CA GLY A 145 6.45 -6.67 -15.03
C GLY A 145 6.91 -7.34 -13.72
N LYS A 146 8.01 -6.90 -13.10
CA LYS A 146 8.38 -7.29 -11.74
C LYS A 146 7.42 -6.67 -10.73
N MET A 147 7.43 -7.21 -9.50
CA MET A 147 6.54 -6.79 -8.40
C MET A 147 5.05 -7.01 -8.69
N ARG A 148 4.74 -7.94 -9.60
CA ARG A 148 3.36 -8.36 -9.88
C ARG A 148 2.76 -9.05 -8.65
N CYS A 149 1.59 -8.58 -8.23
CA CYS A 149 0.77 -9.20 -7.19
C CYS A 149 -0.63 -9.56 -7.71
N ARG A 150 -1.34 -10.43 -6.98
CA ARG A 150 -2.73 -10.78 -7.29
C ARG A 150 -3.67 -9.84 -6.55
N GLU A 151 -4.60 -9.24 -7.28
CA GLU A 151 -5.71 -8.44 -6.74
C GLU A 151 -6.44 -9.10 -5.55
N GLY A 152 -6.68 -10.42 -5.64
CA GLY A 152 -7.35 -11.18 -4.57
C GLY A 152 -6.64 -11.14 -3.22
N MET A 153 -5.33 -10.86 -3.19
CA MET A 153 -4.58 -10.68 -1.95
C MET A 153 -5.00 -9.40 -1.21
N VAL A 154 -5.32 -8.33 -1.95
CA VAL A 154 -5.80 -7.06 -1.39
C VAL A 154 -7.20 -7.25 -0.82
N LEU A 155 -8.09 -7.90 -1.59
CA LEU A 155 -9.45 -8.23 -1.15
C LEU A 155 -9.44 -9.06 0.14
N GLU A 156 -8.56 -10.07 0.23
CA GLU A 156 -8.44 -10.89 1.42
C GLU A 156 -8.03 -10.06 2.65
N ARG A 157 -7.11 -9.11 2.49
CA ARG A 157 -6.63 -8.24 3.57
C ARG A 157 -7.70 -7.26 4.04
N LEU A 158 -8.39 -6.60 3.11
CA LEU A 158 -9.51 -5.71 3.44
C LEU A 158 -10.63 -6.48 4.16
N ARG A 159 -10.93 -7.70 3.72
CA ARG A 159 -11.90 -8.58 4.39
C ARG A 159 -11.45 -9.00 5.79
N LYS A 160 -10.15 -9.29 5.99
CA LYS A 160 -9.60 -9.68 7.31
C LYS A 160 -9.77 -8.60 8.38
N ILE A 161 -9.74 -7.33 8.00
CA ILE A 161 -10.00 -6.21 8.91
C ILE A 161 -11.48 -5.76 8.89
N SER A 162 -12.35 -6.50 8.21
CA SER A 162 -13.78 -6.19 8.06
C SER A 162 -14.06 -4.81 7.46
N PHE A 163 -13.20 -4.33 6.56
CA PHE A 163 -13.42 -3.05 5.88
C PHE A 163 -14.57 -3.18 4.87
N PRO A 164 -15.59 -2.28 4.87
CA PRO A 164 -16.79 -2.48 4.07
C PRO A 164 -16.54 -2.48 2.55
N GLU A 165 -17.15 -3.40 1.81
CA GLU A 165 -16.98 -3.54 0.35
C GLU A 165 -17.41 -2.30 -0.45
N HIS A 166 -18.37 -1.53 0.05
CA HIS A 166 -18.81 -0.28 -0.58
C HIS A 166 -17.89 0.91 -0.28
N ARG A 167 -16.85 0.73 0.55
CA ARG A 167 -15.94 1.79 1.00
C ARG A 167 -14.57 1.75 0.33
N TYR A 168 -14.39 0.87 -0.65
CA TYR A 168 -13.21 0.89 -1.49
C TYR A 168 -13.55 0.64 -2.96
N VAL A 169 -12.68 1.11 -3.85
CA VAL A 169 -12.74 0.87 -5.29
C VAL A 169 -11.35 0.44 -5.75
N ILE A 170 -11.27 -0.74 -6.37
CA ILE A 170 -10.02 -1.21 -6.98
C ILE A 170 -10.00 -0.79 -8.45
N HIS A 171 -9.02 0.04 -8.79
CA HIS A 171 -8.74 0.51 -10.15
C HIS A 171 -7.63 -0.35 -10.74
N LYS A 172 -8.03 -1.38 -11.50
CA LYS A 172 -7.09 -2.32 -12.12
C LYS A 172 -6.58 -1.86 -13.47
N GLY A 173 -5.27 -1.83 -13.62
CA GLY A 173 -4.57 -1.54 -14.87
C GLY A 173 -3.47 -0.50 -14.68
N PHE A 174 -2.69 -0.28 -15.73
CA PHE A 174 -1.75 0.86 -15.73
C PHE A 174 -2.52 2.18 -15.64
N PHE A 175 -1.94 3.15 -14.94
CA PHE A 175 -2.65 4.36 -14.53
C PHE A 175 -3.14 5.21 -15.71
N ASP A 176 -2.34 5.32 -16.77
CA ASP A 176 -2.74 5.90 -18.07
C ASP A 176 -4.04 5.29 -18.61
N ARG A 177 -4.14 3.96 -18.62
CA ARG A 177 -5.34 3.25 -19.10
C ARG A 177 -6.54 3.42 -18.18
N ILE A 178 -6.30 3.63 -16.89
CA ILE A 178 -7.36 3.93 -15.92
C ILE A 178 -7.92 5.33 -16.20
N LEU A 179 -7.04 6.32 -16.42
CA LEU A 179 -7.44 7.68 -16.78
C LEU A 179 -8.23 7.71 -18.09
N ASP A 180 -7.80 6.96 -19.11
CA ASP A 180 -8.50 6.86 -20.40
C ASP A 180 -9.94 6.32 -20.26
N ARG A 181 -10.17 5.39 -19.33
CA ARG A 181 -11.51 4.85 -19.05
C ARG A 181 -12.36 5.82 -18.23
N GLY A 182 -11.77 6.53 -17.27
CA GLY A 182 -12.46 7.54 -16.46
C GLY A 182 -13.55 6.99 -15.52
N GLU A 183 -13.58 5.69 -15.28
CA GLU A 183 -14.64 5.02 -14.52
C GLU A 183 -14.38 5.11 -13.00
N ASN A 184 -15.38 5.59 -12.24
CA ASN A 184 -15.35 5.65 -10.77
C ASN A 184 -14.12 6.35 -10.16
N LEU A 185 -13.55 7.33 -10.87
CA LEU A 185 -12.47 8.16 -10.35
C LEU A 185 -12.98 9.08 -9.22
N PRO A 186 -12.16 9.35 -8.19
CA PRO A 186 -12.55 10.24 -7.11
C PRO A 186 -12.69 11.67 -7.63
N ALA A 187 -13.76 12.35 -7.21
CA ALA A 187 -13.98 13.76 -7.59
C ALA A 187 -13.10 14.73 -6.80
N ARG A 188 -12.73 14.36 -5.57
CA ARG A 188 -11.85 15.11 -4.67
C ARG A 188 -11.01 14.14 -3.87
N VAL A 189 -9.75 14.49 -3.63
CA VAL A 189 -8.82 13.67 -2.85
C VAL A 189 -8.33 14.47 -1.67
N SER A 190 -8.62 13.97 -0.47
CA SER A 190 -8.16 14.59 0.80
C SER A 190 -6.76 14.11 1.17
N PHE A 191 -6.40 12.87 0.82
CA PHE A 191 -5.09 12.28 1.07
C PHE A 191 -4.72 11.31 -0.05
N ALA A 192 -3.48 11.35 -0.49
CA ALA A 192 -2.93 10.42 -1.47
C ALA A 192 -1.58 9.87 -0.98
N TYR A 193 -1.46 8.55 -0.99
CA TYR A 193 -0.17 7.86 -0.89
C TYR A 193 0.27 7.45 -2.30
N VAL A 194 1.44 7.94 -2.73
CA VAL A 194 1.99 7.69 -4.06
C VAL A 194 3.26 6.86 -3.92
N ASP A 195 3.17 5.58 -4.28
CA ASP A 195 4.22 4.56 -4.16
C ASP A 195 4.44 3.84 -5.50
N PHE A 196 4.42 4.63 -6.58
CA PHE A 196 4.93 4.19 -7.87
C PHE A 196 6.42 4.43 -7.94
N ASP A 197 7.17 3.50 -8.54
CA ASP A 197 8.63 3.58 -8.64
C ASP A 197 9.14 4.38 -9.84
N LEU A 198 8.35 4.45 -10.91
CA LEU A 198 8.79 4.96 -12.21
C LEU A 198 8.32 6.38 -12.48
N TYR A 199 9.14 7.14 -13.21
CA TYR A 199 8.95 8.56 -13.48
C TYR A 199 7.59 8.87 -14.11
N GLU A 200 7.21 8.18 -15.19
CA GLU A 200 6.02 8.56 -15.96
C GLU A 200 4.71 8.28 -15.18
N PRO A 201 4.53 7.11 -14.53
CA PRO A 201 3.40 6.88 -13.63
C PRO A 201 3.30 7.91 -12.50
N ILE A 202 4.41 8.26 -11.83
CA ILE A 202 4.41 9.28 -10.76
C ILE A 202 3.94 10.62 -11.32
N LYS A 203 4.50 11.04 -12.47
CA LYS A 203 4.13 12.31 -13.12
C LYS A 203 2.63 12.35 -13.44
N GLN A 204 2.09 11.28 -14.02
CA GLN A 204 0.65 11.18 -14.33
C GLN A 204 -0.21 11.30 -13.07
N VAL A 205 0.18 10.65 -11.96
CA VAL A 205 -0.52 10.75 -10.68
C VAL A 205 -0.50 12.18 -10.16
N LEU A 206 0.65 12.86 -10.21
CA LEU A 206 0.76 14.25 -9.76
C LEU A 206 -0.10 15.20 -10.62
N GLU A 207 -0.13 15.01 -11.94
CA GLU A 207 -0.98 15.77 -12.85
C GLU A 207 -2.48 15.54 -12.57
N PHE A 208 -2.86 14.29 -12.28
CA PHE A 208 -4.22 13.92 -11.90
C PHE A 208 -4.65 14.52 -10.56
N LEU A 209 -3.78 14.46 -9.54
CA LEU A 209 -4.09 14.92 -8.18
C LEU A 209 -4.09 16.45 -8.05
N HIS A 210 -3.28 17.16 -8.85
CA HIS A 210 -3.11 18.61 -8.76
C HIS A 210 -4.43 19.41 -8.75
N PRO A 211 -5.39 19.17 -9.67
CA PRO A 211 -6.65 19.93 -9.70
C PRO A 211 -7.70 19.48 -8.66
N ILE A 212 -7.59 18.26 -8.11
CA ILE A 212 -8.62 17.65 -7.25
C ILE A 212 -8.24 17.51 -5.78
N THR A 213 -7.01 17.93 -5.43
CA THR A 213 -6.54 18.01 -4.05
C THR A 213 -6.76 19.43 -3.52
N PRO A 214 -7.51 19.64 -2.42
CA PRO A 214 -7.81 20.96 -1.93
C PRO A 214 -6.53 21.70 -1.48
N PRO A 215 -6.40 23.01 -1.74
CA PRO A 215 -5.26 23.79 -1.27
C PRO A 215 -5.29 23.94 0.25
N ARG A 216 -4.10 24.05 0.85
CA ARG A 216 -3.93 24.17 2.31
C ARG A 216 -4.72 25.32 2.95
N SER A 217 -5.04 26.36 2.18
CA SER A 217 -5.84 27.52 2.66
C SER A 217 -7.26 27.16 3.07
N ASP A 218 -7.79 26.01 2.65
CA ASP A 218 -9.14 25.58 3.00
C ASP A 218 -9.21 24.74 4.29
N TYR A 219 -8.06 24.41 4.89
CA TYR A 219 -7.98 23.63 6.13
C TYR A 219 -8.32 24.40 7.41
N HIS A 220 -8.32 25.75 7.37
CA HIS A 220 -8.60 26.60 8.54
C HIS A 220 -9.94 27.35 8.47
N ARG A 221 -10.80 27.02 7.49
CA ARG A 221 -12.16 27.58 7.41
C ARG A 221 -13.16 26.58 7.97
N ARG A 222 -13.17 26.40 9.30
CA ARG A 222 -14.30 25.90 10.09
C ARG A 222 -14.06 26.16 11.57
#